data_AF-A0A6N2LM35-F1
#
_entry.id   AF-A0A6N2LM35-F1
#
_cell.length_a   1.000
_cell.length_b   1.000
_cell.length_c   1.000
_cell.angle_alpha   90.00
_cell.angle_beta   90.00
_cell.angle_gamma   90.00
#
_symmetry.space_group_name_H-M   'P 1'
#
loop_
_entity.id
_entity.type
_entity.pdbx_description
1 polymer ?
#
loop_
_entity_poly.entity_id
_entity_poly.type
_entity_poly.pdbx_seq_one_letter_code
_entity_poly.pdbx_strand_id
1 'polypeptide(L)'
;MEAATKEEQIQVIEKEATQLATVLKEIKEGLDIVRSKVQALTAKVKTSNFPTAEGISYLEAKHLLLLSYCQSLVFYLLRKAKGFSIERHPVVRSLVEIRLFLEKIRLIDKKLEYQIQKLTRDAGSARDQVDVSENKSKASEKPEDKLKYRPNPDLLESKTDMLAQNGGVYRPPKIAPQIMEEDKMSKHERNALRRQKETLRKAKHGFMKELIDDMEDRPAEVKEYAGLDSWESQRYVEQF
;
A
#
# COMPACT_ATOMS: atom_id res chain seq x y z
N MET A 1 61.43 -23.15 -13.06
CA MET A 1 59.96 -23.22 -12.99
C MET A 1 59.36 -22.34 -11.89
N GLU A 2 60.11 -21.95 -10.85
CA GLU A 2 59.64 -20.97 -9.83
C GLU A 2 59.65 -19.50 -10.26
N ALA A 3 60.42 -19.12 -11.28
CA ALA A 3 60.50 -17.72 -11.73
C ALA A 3 59.26 -17.29 -12.54
N ALA A 4 58.80 -18.14 -13.46
CA ALA A 4 57.60 -17.89 -14.27
C ALA A 4 56.33 -17.75 -13.42
N THR A 5 56.19 -18.55 -12.36
CA THR A 5 55.06 -18.45 -11.42
C THR A 5 55.10 -17.17 -10.58
N LYS A 6 56.29 -16.65 -10.24
CA LYS A 6 56.44 -15.36 -9.56
C LYS A 6 56.14 -14.18 -10.50
N GLU A 7 56.59 -14.24 -11.75
CA GLU A 7 56.28 -13.22 -12.76
C GLU A 7 54.78 -13.15 -13.07
N GLU A 8 54.11 -14.31 -13.18
CA GLU A 8 52.66 -14.40 -13.33
C GLU A 8 51.93 -13.82 -12.10
N GLN A 9 52.39 -14.10 -10.87
CA GLN A 9 51.82 -13.52 -9.65
C GLN A 9 51.98 -12.00 -9.59
N ILE A 10 53.14 -11.46 -9.98
CA ILE A 10 53.39 -10.01 -10.03
C ILE A 10 52.45 -9.34 -11.03
N GLN A 11 52.25 -9.94 -12.22
CA GLN A 11 51.31 -9.42 -13.21
C GLN A 11 49.85 -9.45 -12.74
N VAL A 12 49.45 -10.48 -11.99
CA VAL A 12 48.11 -10.53 -11.38
C VAL A 12 47.95 -9.45 -10.32
N ILE A 13 48.96 -9.27 -9.45
CA ILE A 13 48.96 -8.22 -8.41
C ILE A 13 48.88 -6.83 -9.04
N GLU A 14 49.59 -6.57 -10.13
CA GLU A 14 49.53 -5.27 -10.82
C GLU A 14 48.14 -5.00 -11.44
N LYS A 15 47.52 -6.03 -12.03
CA LYS A 15 46.15 -5.94 -12.56
C LYS A 15 45.13 -5.72 -11.43
N GLU A 16 45.24 -6.46 -10.34
CA GLU A 16 44.35 -6.30 -9.18
C GLU A 16 44.55 -4.96 -8.47
N ALA A 17 45.79 -4.48 -8.37
CA ALA A 17 46.10 -3.19 -7.75
C ALA A 17 45.53 -2.02 -8.55
N THR A 18 45.62 -2.08 -9.89
CA THR A 18 45.03 -1.06 -10.76
C THR A 18 43.50 -1.06 -10.69
N GLN A 19 42.87 -2.24 -10.66
CA GLN A 19 41.42 -2.38 -10.45
C GLN A 19 40.97 -1.91 -9.05
N LEU A 20 41.74 -2.19 -8.01
CA LEU A 20 41.44 -1.73 -6.66
C LEU A 20 41.51 -0.19 -6.60
N ALA A 21 42.52 0.40 -7.24
CA ALA A 21 42.68 1.85 -7.31
C ALA A 21 41.51 2.54 -8.04
N THR A 22 40.95 1.94 -9.10
CA THR A 22 39.76 2.48 -9.76
C THR A 22 38.53 2.39 -8.85
N VAL A 23 38.28 1.24 -8.23
CA VAL A 23 37.14 1.05 -7.32
C VAL A 23 37.21 1.97 -6.10
N LEU A 24 38.39 2.22 -5.54
CA LEU A 24 38.54 3.16 -4.42
C LEU A 24 38.22 4.61 -4.83
N LYS A 25 38.55 5.01 -6.05
CA LYS A 25 38.17 6.33 -6.57
C LYS A 25 36.65 6.45 -6.69
N GLU A 26 35.99 5.44 -7.23
CA GLU A 26 34.52 5.39 -7.33
C GLU A 26 33.86 5.46 -5.94
N ILE A 27 34.39 4.72 -4.95
CA ILE A 27 33.89 4.77 -3.57
C ILE A 27 34.05 6.19 -2.99
N LYS A 28 35.19 6.85 -3.23
CA LYS A 28 35.44 8.21 -2.75
C LYS A 28 34.44 9.20 -3.38
N GLU A 29 34.26 9.14 -4.69
CA GLU A 29 33.31 9.98 -5.42
C GLU A 29 31.87 9.76 -4.91
N GLY A 30 31.47 8.50 -4.71
CA GLY A 30 30.18 8.15 -4.12
C GLY A 30 29.99 8.72 -2.71
N LEU A 31 31.03 8.66 -1.87
CA LEU A 31 31.01 9.24 -0.53
C LEU A 31 30.90 10.77 -0.55
N ASP A 32 31.59 11.44 -1.48
CA ASP A 32 31.52 12.89 -1.63
C ASP A 32 30.10 13.35 -2.08
N ILE A 33 29.46 12.59 -2.97
CA ILE A 33 28.06 12.81 -3.37
C ILE A 33 27.11 12.62 -2.17
N VAL A 34 27.29 11.56 -1.39
CA VAL A 34 26.45 11.33 -0.19
C VAL A 34 26.68 12.44 0.83
N ARG A 35 27.93 12.84 1.07
CA ARG A 35 28.30 13.89 2.00
C ARG A 35 27.67 15.23 1.64
N SER A 36 27.76 15.64 0.37
CA SER A 36 27.14 16.88 -0.11
C SER A 36 25.62 16.87 0.05
N LYS A 37 24.95 15.75 -0.28
CA LYS A 37 23.50 15.59 -0.07
C LYS A 37 23.11 15.65 1.41
N VAL A 38 23.85 14.95 2.28
CA VAL A 38 23.61 14.97 3.73
C VAL A 38 23.83 16.38 4.28
N GLN A 39 24.90 17.07 3.90
CA GLN A 39 25.16 18.45 4.32
C GLN A 39 24.02 19.40 3.90
N ALA A 40 23.54 19.28 2.66
CA ALA A 40 22.41 20.07 2.17
C ALA A 40 21.13 19.76 2.96
N LEU A 41 20.87 18.50 3.31
CA LEU A 41 19.73 18.10 4.14
C LEU A 41 19.88 18.62 5.58
N THR A 42 21.05 18.49 6.19
CA THR A 42 21.33 18.99 7.54
C THR A 42 21.16 20.51 7.62
N ALA A 43 21.56 21.25 6.60
CA ALA A 43 21.33 22.70 6.53
C ALA A 43 19.82 23.03 6.52
N LYS A 44 19.02 22.27 5.76
CA LYS A 44 17.56 22.44 5.69
C LYS A 44 16.83 21.99 6.97
N VAL A 45 17.34 20.99 7.67
CA VAL A 45 16.81 20.56 8.98
C VAL A 45 17.10 21.61 10.05
N LYS A 46 18.30 22.21 10.05
CA LYS A 46 18.67 23.30 10.97
C LYS A 46 17.84 24.56 10.78
N THR A 47 17.40 24.84 9.55
CA THR A 47 16.45 25.93 9.26
C THR A 47 14.99 25.57 9.58
N SER A 48 14.74 24.48 10.31
CA SER A 48 13.40 24.01 10.74
C SER A 48 12.41 23.71 9.60
N ASN A 49 12.89 23.58 8.36
CA ASN A 49 12.04 23.31 7.19
C ASN A 49 11.50 21.88 7.13
N PHE A 50 11.86 21.00 8.06
CA PHE A 50 11.37 19.63 8.12
C PHE A 50 10.91 19.26 9.53
N PRO A 51 9.63 18.88 9.71
CA PRO A 51 9.17 18.29 10.97
C PRO A 51 9.86 16.93 11.14
N THR A 52 10.86 16.88 12.03
CA THR A 52 11.66 15.68 12.31
C THR A 52 11.07 14.82 13.43
N ALA A 53 10.01 15.30 14.10
CA ALA A 53 9.40 14.65 15.24
C ALA A 53 8.62 13.36 14.88
N GLU A 54 8.05 13.28 13.68
CA GLU A 54 7.24 12.14 13.21
C GLU A 54 7.83 11.50 11.95
N GLY A 55 9.12 11.14 12.00
CA GLY A 55 9.77 10.36 10.96
C GLY A 55 9.33 8.89 10.97
N ILE A 56 9.40 8.21 9.82
CA ILE A 56 9.27 6.75 9.79
C ILE A 56 10.48 6.16 10.51
N SER A 57 10.30 5.71 11.76
CA SER A 57 11.35 5.09 12.59
C SER A 57 12.12 3.98 11.87
N TYR A 58 11.44 3.21 11.01
CA TYR A 58 12.08 2.19 10.17
C TYR A 58 13.11 2.76 9.17
N LEU A 59 12.81 3.89 8.51
CA LEU A 59 13.74 4.50 7.54
C LEU A 59 14.99 5.01 8.26
N GLU A 60 14.84 5.54 9.46
CA GLU A 60 15.96 5.95 10.31
C GLU A 60 16.82 4.75 10.72
N ALA A 61 16.22 3.68 11.22
CA ALA A 61 16.92 2.44 11.57
C ALA A 61 17.67 1.85 10.36
N LYS A 62 17.03 1.83 9.17
CA LYS A 62 17.65 1.38 7.93
C LYS A 62 18.84 2.26 7.54
N HIS A 63 18.73 3.57 7.70
CA HIS A 63 19.83 4.49 7.43
C HIS A 63 21.02 4.25 8.36
N LEU A 64 20.78 4.14 9.67
CA LEU A 64 21.81 3.84 10.66
C LEU A 64 22.50 2.49 10.38
N LEU A 65 21.73 1.48 9.98
CA LEU A 65 22.26 0.16 9.61
C LEU A 65 23.17 0.25 8.37
N LEU A 66 22.74 0.97 7.33
CA LEU A 66 23.53 1.18 6.12
C LEU A 66 24.82 1.96 6.41
N LEU A 67 24.75 2.96 7.29
CA LEU A 67 25.90 3.74 7.72
C LEU A 67 26.92 2.88 8.48
N SER A 68 26.44 2.06 9.42
CA SER A 68 27.26 1.10 10.16
C SER A 68 27.95 0.08 9.23
N TYR A 69 27.25 -0.35 8.17
CA TYR A 69 27.84 -1.20 7.13
C TYR A 69 29.00 -0.51 6.42
N CYS A 70 28.78 0.72 5.93
CA CYS A 70 29.81 1.51 5.25
C CYS A 70 31.02 1.77 6.16
N GLN A 71 30.80 2.10 7.44
CA GLN A 71 31.87 2.32 8.40
C GLN A 71 32.69 1.05 8.63
N SER A 72 32.03 -0.09 8.82
CA SER A 72 32.69 -1.38 9.01
C SER A 72 33.50 -1.80 7.78
N LEU A 73 33.00 -1.48 6.58
CA LEU A 73 33.65 -1.78 5.30
C LEU A 73 34.88 -0.90 5.07
N VAL A 74 34.79 0.41 5.34
CA VAL A 74 35.94 1.32 5.28
C VAL A 74 37.01 0.92 6.29
N PHE A 75 36.61 0.56 7.51
CA PHE A 75 37.55 0.06 8.52
C PHE A 75 38.24 -1.23 8.06
N TYR A 76 37.48 -2.18 7.49
CA TYR A 76 38.03 -3.40 6.93
C TYR A 76 39.08 -3.12 5.84
N LEU A 77 38.77 -2.22 4.90
CA LEU A 77 39.69 -1.82 3.83
C LEU A 77 40.95 -1.16 4.38
N LEU A 78 40.81 -0.22 5.33
CA LEU A 78 41.93 0.46 5.96
C LEU A 78 42.84 -0.52 6.71
N ARG A 79 42.26 -1.50 7.38
CA ARG A 79 43.02 -2.53 8.10
C ARG A 79 43.78 -3.45 7.16
N LYS A 80 43.17 -3.83 6.03
CA LYS A 80 43.85 -4.53 4.93
C LYS A 80 44.99 -3.71 4.33
N ALA A 81 44.76 -2.43 4.06
CA ALA A 81 45.75 -1.53 3.47
C ALA A 81 46.98 -1.33 4.37
N LYS A 82 46.79 -1.38 5.70
CA LYS A 82 47.89 -1.32 6.68
C LYS A 82 48.60 -2.67 6.89
N GLY A 83 48.15 -3.75 6.25
CA GLY A 83 48.76 -5.08 6.37
C GLY A 83 48.46 -5.82 7.68
N PHE A 84 47.45 -5.40 8.44
CA PHE A 84 47.08 -6.11 9.67
C PHE A 84 46.30 -7.38 9.37
N SER A 85 46.56 -8.44 10.15
CA SER A 85 45.84 -9.71 10.01
C SER A 85 44.34 -9.55 10.31
N ILE A 86 43.52 -10.10 9.43
CA ILE A 86 42.05 -10.03 9.47
C ILE A 86 41.47 -11.22 10.23
N GLU A 87 42.21 -12.31 10.25
CA GLU A 87 41.80 -13.57 10.85
C GLU A 87 41.56 -13.33 12.35
N ARG A 88 40.30 -13.51 12.80
CA ARG A 88 39.79 -13.26 14.16
C ARG A 88 39.39 -11.83 14.53
N HIS A 89 39.34 -10.88 13.60
CA HIS A 89 38.82 -9.55 13.92
C HIS A 89 37.28 -9.51 13.91
N PRO A 90 36.63 -8.87 14.91
CA PRO A 90 35.16 -8.83 15.00
C PRO A 90 34.48 -8.10 13.83
N VAL A 91 35.23 -7.34 13.03
CA VAL A 91 34.68 -6.58 11.88
C VAL A 91 34.11 -7.50 10.81
N VAL A 92 34.73 -8.65 10.55
CA VAL A 92 34.18 -9.60 9.56
C VAL A 92 32.85 -10.16 10.05
N ARG A 93 32.78 -10.52 11.34
CA ARG A 93 31.54 -10.98 11.98
C ARG A 93 30.45 -9.90 11.93
N SER A 94 30.81 -8.66 12.26
CA SER A 94 29.89 -7.51 12.23
C SER A 94 29.38 -7.23 10.83
N LEU A 95 30.23 -7.33 9.80
CA LEU A 95 29.83 -7.16 8.40
C LEU A 95 28.82 -8.22 7.95
N VAL A 96 29.06 -9.49 8.29
CA VAL A 96 28.14 -10.59 7.98
C VAL A 96 26.82 -10.41 8.71
N GLU A 97 26.85 -10.03 9.99
CA GLU A 97 25.66 -9.78 10.79
C GLU A 97 24.81 -8.63 10.20
N ILE A 98 25.43 -7.51 9.86
CA ILE A 98 24.75 -6.39 9.20
C ILE A 98 24.19 -6.82 7.83
N ARG A 99 24.91 -7.67 7.08
CA ARG A 99 24.43 -8.20 5.80
C ARG A 99 23.17 -9.04 5.97
N LEU A 100 23.11 -9.89 6.99
CA LEU A 100 21.92 -10.67 7.32
C LEU A 100 20.73 -9.78 7.70
N PHE A 101 20.97 -8.70 8.45
CA PHE A 101 19.92 -7.74 8.76
C PHE A 101 19.40 -7.03 7.51
N LEU A 102 20.28 -6.61 6.59
CA LEU A 102 19.87 -6.02 5.31
C LEU A 102 19.01 -6.98 4.48
N GLU A 103 19.30 -8.28 4.49
CA GLU A 103 18.49 -9.28 3.80
C GLU A 103 17.09 -9.44 4.43
N LYS A 104 16.99 -9.46 5.76
CA LYS A 104 15.70 -9.53 6.47
C LYS A 104 14.84 -8.28 6.21
N ILE A 105 15.47 -7.11 6.18
CA ILE A 105 14.83 -5.81 5.95
C ILE A 105 14.23 -5.71 4.55
N ARG A 106 14.74 -6.44 3.53
CA ARG A 106 14.16 -6.43 2.17
C ARG A 106 12.69 -6.81 2.13
N LEU A 107 12.23 -7.71 3.00
CA LEU A 107 10.81 -8.09 3.06
C LEU A 107 9.95 -6.95 3.63
N ILE A 108 10.49 -6.20 4.57
CA ILE A 108 9.84 -5.05 5.18
C ILE A 108 9.80 -3.89 4.17
N ASP A 109 10.90 -3.67 3.43
CA ASP A 109 10.97 -2.69 2.35
C ASP A 109 9.84 -2.89 1.33
N LYS A 110 9.60 -4.12 0.88
CA LYS A 110 8.50 -4.43 -0.05
C LYS A 110 7.12 -4.08 0.51
N LYS A 111 6.89 -4.31 1.81
CA LYS A 111 5.62 -3.98 2.46
C LYS A 111 5.42 -2.48 2.64
N LEU A 112 6.50 -1.75 2.90
CA LEU A 112 6.48 -0.30 3.13
C LEU A 112 6.67 0.52 1.85
N GLU A 113 7.01 -0.11 0.72
CA GLU A 113 7.30 0.55 -0.56
C GLU A 113 6.18 1.50 -0.97
N TYR A 114 4.93 1.06 -0.92
CA TYR A 114 3.78 1.91 -1.24
C TYR A 114 3.67 3.12 -0.30
N GLN A 115 3.87 2.91 1.01
CA GLN A 115 3.79 4.00 1.99
C GLN A 115 4.91 5.02 1.78
N ILE A 116 6.12 4.55 1.51
CA ILE A 116 7.27 5.40 1.21
C ILE A 116 7.03 6.18 -0.09
N GLN A 117 6.56 5.52 -1.15
CA GLN A 117 6.25 6.16 -2.44
C GLN A 117 5.11 7.18 -2.33
N LYS A 118 4.06 6.88 -1.55
CA LYS A 118 2.96 7.82 -1.28
C LYS A 118 3.49 9.07 -0.58
N LEU A 119 4.25 8.90 0.50
CA LEU A 119 4.80 10.02 1.27
C LEU A 119 5.81 10.85 0.46
N THR A 120 6.64 10.22 -0.37
CA THR A 120 7.57 10.97 -1.23
C THR A 120 6.85 11.70 -2.36
N ARG A 121 5.77 11.14 -2.90
CA ARG A 121 4.91 11.81 -3.88
C ARG A 121 4.18 12.99 -3.27
N ASP A 122 3.57 12.81 -2.09
CA ASP A 122 2.88 13.87 -1.37
C ASP A 122 3.84 15.00 -0.98
N ALA A 123 5.06 14.67 -0.52
CA ALA A 123 6.10 15.66 -0.24
C ALA A 123 6.63 16.36 -1.52
N GLY A 124 6.65 15.67 -2.65
CA GLY A 124 7.01 16.25 -3.95
C GLY A 124 5.94 17.23 -4.45
N SER A 125 4.66 16.85 -4.37
CA SER A 125 3.53 17.69 -4.76
C SER A 125 3.28 18.85 -3.79
N ALA A 126 3.57 18.69 -2.50
CA ALA A 126 3.52 19.79 -1.54
C ALA A 126 4.56 20.87 -1.85
N ARG A 127 5.75 20.50 -2.35
CA ARG A 127 6.77 21.48 -2.79
C ARG A 127 6.34 22.26 -4.04
N ASP A 128 5.62 21.62 -4.97
CA ASP A 128 5.04 22.28 -6.15
C ASP A 128 3.86 23.21 -5.82
N GLN A 129 3.14 22.96 -4.72
CA GLN A 129 2.03 23.82 -4.30
C GLN A 129 2.50 25.10 -3.56
N VAL A 130 3.70 25.09 -2.96
CA VAL A 130 4.21 26.30 -2.28
C VAL A 130 4.55 27.40 -3.30
N ASP A 131 4.93 27.06 -4.54
CA ASP A 131 5.17 28.05 -5.62
C ASP A 131 3.90 28.51 -6.36
N VAL A 132 2.72 27.92 -6.09
CA VAL A 132 1.44 28.25 -6.76
C VAL A 132 0.40 28.85 -5.81
N SER A 133 0.72 28.94 -4.52
CA SER A 133 -0.20 29.36 -3.45
C SER A 133 -0.38 30.88 -3.29
N GLU A 134 -0.55 31.62 -4.39
CA GLU A 134 -1.18 32.96 -4.33
C GLU A 134 -2.55 33.04 -5.02
N ASN A 135 -2.99 32.01 -5.76
CA ASN A 135 -4.33 32.08 -6.33
C ASN A 135 -4.90 30.70 -6.69
N LYS A 136 -5.76 30.17 -5.81
CA LYS A 136 -7.11 29.66 -6.13
C LYS A 136 -7.61 28.74 -5.01
N SER A 137 -8.51 29.31 -4.21
CA SER A 137 -9.64 28.58 -3.66
C SER A 137 -10.37 27.83 -4.78
N LYS A 138 -10.40 26.49 -4.73
CA LYS A 138 -11.53 25.65 -5.19
C LYS A 138 -11.29 24.18 -4.86
N ALA A 139 -12.31 23.61 -4.22
CA ALA A 139 -12.57 22.20 -3.90
C ALA A 139 -11.76 21.17 -4.71
N SER A 140 -11.01 20.32 -4.00
CA SER A 140 -10.55 19.04 -4.53
C SER A 140 -11.02 17.91 -3.62
N GLU A 141 -11.78 17.01 -4.22
CA GLU A 141 -12.16 15.70 -3.71
C GLU A 141 -10.89 14.97 -3.26
N LYS A 142 -10.73 14.77 -1.95
CA LYS A 142 -9.66 13.93 -1.43
C LYS A 142 -10.01 12.49 -1.77
N PRO A 143 -9.11 11.68 -2.36
CA PRO A 143 -9.33 10.25 -2.44
C PRO A 143 -9.35 9.72 -1.00
N GLU A 144 -10.53 9.34 -0.52
CA GLU A 144 -10.72 8.78 0.82
C GLU A 144 -9.71 7.66 1.07
N ASP A 145 -8.97 7.81 2.16
CA ASP A 145 -7.82 6.98 2.52
C ASP A 145 -8.29 5.58 2.91
N LYS A 146 -8.15 4.62 1.98
CA LYS A 146 -8.65 3.23 2.12
C LYS A 146 -8.06 2.47 3.32
N LEU A 147 -7.06 3.04 3.99
CA LEU A 147 -6.46 2.51 5.23
C LEU A 147 -7.26 2.88 6.49
N LYS A 148 -8.21 3.81 6.41
CA LYS A 148 -9.17 4.13 7.48
C LYS A 148 -10.26 3.07 7.63
N TYR A 149 -10.40 2.15 6.67
CA TYR A 149 -11.29 0.98 6.77
C TYR A 149 -10.68 -0.14 7.62
N ARG A 150 -9.95 0.20 8.68
CA ARG A 150 -9.65 -0.75 9.75
C ARG A 150 -10.78 -0.64 10.78
N PRO A 151 -11.26 -1.76 11.34
CA PRO A 151 -12.21 -1.68 12.44
C PRO A 151 -11.56 -0.89 13.58
N ASN A 152 -12.16 0.25 13.93
CA ASN A 152 -11.73 1.06 15.08
C ASN A 152 -12.21 0.36 16.35
N PRO A 153 -11.33 -0.24 17.15
CA PRO A 153 -11.75 -0.95 18.37
C PRO A 153 -12.31 0.00 19.43
N ASP A 154 -12.04 1.31 19.32
CA ASP A 154 -12.59 2.36 20.19
C ASP A 154 -14.07 2.68 19.90
N LEU A 155 -14.57 2.35 18.71
CA LEU A 155 -16.01 2.46 18.39
C LEU A 155 -16.79 1.18 18.76
N LEU A 156 -16.13 0.15 19.30
CA LEU A 156 -16.81 -1.04 19.79
C LEU A 156 -17.43 -0.72 21.16
N GLU A 157 -18.67 -0.26 21.14
CA GLU A 157 -19.47 -0.12 22.36
C GLU A 157 -19.60 -1.49 23.05
N SER A 158 -19.12 -1.55 24.29
CA SER A 158 -19.22 -2.74 25.10
C SER A 158 -20.70 -2.95 25.48
N LYS A 159 -21.24 -4.16 25.26
CA LYS A 159 -22.65 -4.49 25.58
C LYS A 159 -23.02 -4.22 27.05
N THR A 160 -22.02 -4.10 27.92
CA THR A 160 -22.15 -3.78 29.34
C THR A 160 -22.66 -2.35 29.58
N ASP A 161 -22.28 -1.36 28.75
CA ASP A 161 -22.70 0.04 28.94
C ASP A 161 -24.16 0.26 28.53
N MET A 162 -24.66 -0.53 27.57
CA MET A 162 -26.06 -0.49 27.12
C MET A 162 -27.05 -1.11 28.13
N LEU A 163 -26.61 -2.09 28.92
CA LEU A 163 -27.43 -2.75 29.96
C LEU A 163 -27.58 -1.89 31.23
N ALA A 164 -26.65 -0.98 31.48
CA ALA A 164 -26.72 -0.09 32.64
C ALA A 164 -27.78 1.02 32.49
N GLN A 165 -28.13 1.40 31.26
CA GLN A 165 -29.09 2.49 31.00
C GLN A 165 -30.55 2.03 30.85
N ASN A 166 -30.80 0.77 30.51
CA ASN A 166 -32.15 0.26 30.27
C ASN A 166 -32.40 -0.98 31.12
N GLY A 167 -33.10 -0.79 32.25
CA GLY A 167 -33.43 -1.85 33.19
C GLY A 167 -34.09 -3.06 32.52
N GLY A 168 -33.33 -4.14 32.35
CA GLY A 168 -33.69 -5.57 32.25
C GLY A 168 -34.75 -6.03 31.24
N VAL A 169 -35.54 -5.15 30.64
CA VAL A 169 -36.65 -5.48 29.76
C VAL A 169 -36.22 -5.25 28.33
N TYR A 170 -36.07 -6.34 27.58
CA TYR A 170 -35.72 -6.31 26.18
C TYR A 170 -36.79 -5.57 25.37
N ARG A 171 -36.38 -4.50 24.68
CA ARG A 171 -37.21 -3.78 23.72
C ARG A 171 -36.63 -4.00 22.32
N PRO A 172 -37.36 -4.69 21.42
CA PRO A 172 -36.92 -4.87 20.04
C PRO A 172 -36.60 -3.51 19.40
N PRO A 173 -35.41 -3.35 18.78
CA PRO A 173 -35.04 -2.09 18.16
C PRO A 173 -35.96 -1.81 16.97
N LYS A 174 -36.62 -0.65 17.00
CA LYS A 174 -37.44 -0.17 15.89
C LYS A 174 -36.50 0.44 14.84
N ILE A 175 -36.03 -0.39 13.91
CA ILE A 175 -35.17 0.05 12.80
C ILE A 175 -36.07 0.74 11.76
N ALA A 176 -35.94 2.06 11.65
CA ALA A 176 -36.50 2.78 10.52
C ALA A 176 -35.62 2.50 9.28
N PRO A 177 -36.21 2.28 8.09
CA PRO A 177 -35.43 2.09 6.89
C PRO A 177 -34.57 3.34 6.61
N GLN A 178 -33.25 3.17 6.69
CA GLN A 178 -32.29 4.21 6.36
C GLN A 178 -32.02 4.16 4.85
N ILE A 179 -32.20 5.30 4.19
CA ILE A 179 -31.88 5.46 2.77
C ILE A 179 -30.37 5.70 2.68
N MET A 180 -29.64 4.81 2.00
CA MET A 180 -28.21 5.01 1.69
C MET A 180 -28.08 6.16 0.69
N GLU A 181 -27.23 7.16 0.98
CA GLU A 181 -26.95 8.32 0.10
C GLU A 181 -26.05 7.94 -1.10
N GLU A 182 -26.30 6.81 -1.76
CA GLU A 182 -25.42 6.40 -2.87
C GLU A 182 -25.77 7.05 -4.21
N ASP A 183 -26.98 7.64 -4.37
CA ASP A 183 -27.26 8.49 -5.53
C ASP A 183 -28.37 9.50 -5.21
N LYS A 184 -28.11 10.79 -5.39
CA LYS A 184 -29.14 11.85 -5.37
C LYS A 184 -29.95 11.83 -6.67
N MET A 185 -30.50 10.69 -7.06
CA MET A 185 -31.45 10.61 -8.18
C MET A 185 -32.70 11.42 -7.81
N SER A 186 -33.06 12.38 -8.65
CA SER A 186 -34.27 13.18 -8.46
C SER A 186 -35.49 12.25 -8.32
N LYS A 187 -36.46 12.62 -7.48
CA LYS A 187 -37.72 11.84 -7.28
C LYS A 187 -38.40 11.49 -8.61
N HIS A 188 -38.25 12.36 -9.61
CA HIS A 188 -38.78 12.14 -10.96
C HIS A 188 -38.06 11.01 -11.70
N GLU A 189 -36.73 10.99 -11.62
CA GLU A 189 -35.87 10.03 -12.30
C GLU A 189 -36.00 8.62 -11.70
N ARG A 190 -36.12 8.54 -10.37
CA ARG A 190 -36.38 7.26 -9.68
C ARG A 190 -37.74 6.65 -10.07
N ASN A 191 -38.76 7.48 -10.26
CA ASN A 191 -40.07 7.03 -10.72
C ASN A 191 -40.05 6.60 -12.19
N ALA A 192 -39.28 7.29 -13.04
CA ALA A 192 -39.07 6.88 -14.44
C ALA A 192 -38.36 5.52 -14.51
N LEU A 193 -37.34 5.30 -13.70
CA LEU A 193 -36.59 4.04 -13.64
C LEU A 193 -37.46 2.87 -13.16
N ARG A 194 -38.36 3.10 -12.18
CA ARG A 194 -39.35 2.09 -11.75
C ARG A 194 -40.28 1.72 -12.90
N ARG A 195 -40.82 2.71 -13.62
CA ARG A 195 -41.70 2.47 -14.78
C ARG A 195 -40.97 1.70 -15.87
N GLN A 196 -39.74 2.05 -16.18
CA GLN A 196 -38.93 1.35 -17.18
C GLN A 196 -38.62 -0.10 -16.75
N LYS A 197 -38.35 -0.34 -15.47
CA LYS A 197 -38.14 -1.69 -14.95
C LYS A 197 -39.42 -2.52 -14.98
N GLU A 198 -40.58 -1.92 -14.69
CA GLU A 198 -41.89 -2.57 -14.78
C GLU A 198 -42.28 -2.89 -16.22
N THR A 199 -42.04 -1.98 -17.17
CA THR A 199 -42.29 -2.25 -18.60
C THR A 199 -41.39 -3.36 -19.12
N LEU A 200 -40.12 -3.40 -18.73
CA LEU A 200 -39.21 -4.49 -19.07
C LEU A 200 -39.65 -5.84 -18.46
N ARG A 201 -40.17 -5.84 -17.22
CA ARG A 201 -40.73 -7.06 -16.61
C ARG A 201 -41.98 -7.54 -17.34
N LYS A 202 -42.87 -6.63 -17.71
CA LYS A 202 -44.07 -6.95 -18.51
C LYS A 202 -43.72 -7.45 -19.90
N ALA A 203 -42.71 -6.87 -20.56
CA ALA A 203 -42.21 -7.37 -21.84
C ALA A 203 -41.58 -8.77 -21.72
N LYS A 204 -40.91 -9.05 -20.59
CA LYS A 204 -40.35 -10.37 -20.27
C LYS A 204 -41.38 -11.42 -19.83
N HIS A 205 -42.61 -11.03 -19.51
CA HIS A 205 -43.69 -11.91 -19.06
C HIS A 205 -44.98 -11.68 -19.88
N GLY A 206 -44.85 -11.24 -21.13
CA GLY A 206 -45.99 -10.96 -21.98
C GLY A 206 -46.29 -12.07 -22.97
N PHE A 207 -47.49 -12.03 -23.57
CA PHE A 207 -47.98 -12.87 -24.67
C PHE A 207 -46.96 -13.10 -25.80
N MET A 208 -46.11 -12.11 -26.11
CA MET A 208 -45.03 -12.27 -27.09
C MET A 208 -43.97 -13.30 -26.68
N LYS A 209 -43.68 -13.44 -25.39
CA LYS A 209 -42.75 -14.46 -24.89
C LYS A 209 -43.37 -15.85 -24.99
N GLU A 210 -44.65 -16.00 -24.64
CA GLU A 210 -45.38 -17.27 -24.82
C GLU A 210 -45.36 -17.70 -26.29
N LEU A 211 -45.62 -16.77 -27.22
CA LEU A 211 -45.57 -17.05 -28.65
C LEU A 211 -44.16 -17.45 -29.14
N ILE A 212 -43.10 -16.84 -28.59
CA ILE A 212 -41.70 -17.19 -28.93
C ILE A 212 -41.34 -18.56 -28.34
N ASP A 213 -41.73 -18.85 -27.10
CA ASP A 213 -41.47 -20.14 -26.44
C ASP A 213 -42.20 -21.28 -27.17
N ASP A 214 -43.43 -21.06 -27.67
CA ASP A 214 -44.20 -22.00 -28.52
C ASP A 214 -43.54 -22.22 -29.90
N MET A 215 -42.98 -21.16 -30.50
CA MET A 215 -42.30 -21.25 -31.81
C MET A 215 -40.93 -21.92 -31.72
N GLU A 216 -40.22 -21.77 -30.59
CA GLU A 216 -38.88 -22.31 -30.38
C GLU A 216 -38.88 -23.71 -29.72
N ASP A 217 -40.06 -24.28 -29.41
CA ASP A 217 -40.27 -25.58 -28.75
C ASP A 217 -39.37 -25.76 -27.51
N ARG A 218 -39.24 -24.68 -26.73
CA ARG A 218 -38.32 -24.61 -25.60
C ARG A 218 -38.99 -25.17 -24.33
N PRO A 219 -38.39 -26.16 -23.65
CA PRO A 219 -39.03 -26.75 -22.47
C PRO A 219 -39.17 -25.72 -21.34
N ALA A 220 -40.36 -25.62 -20.75
CA ALA A 220 -40.66 -24.66 -19.69
C ALA A 220 -39.92 -24.98 -18.39
N GLU A 221 -39.20 -24.00 -17.83
CA GLU A 221 -38.60 -24.10 -16.50
C GLU A 221 -39.66 -23.82 -15.41
N VAL A 222 -40.21 -24.88 -14.81
CA VAL A 222 -41.08 -24.76 -13.62
C VAL A 222 -40.19 -24.54 -12.40
N LYS A 223 -40.24 -23.35 -11.81
CA LYS A 223 -39.57 -23.06 -10.53
C LYS A 223 -40.59 -23.08 -9.41
N GLU A 224 -40.45 -24.02 -8.50
CA GLU A 224 -41.27 -24.08 -7.28
C GLU A 224 -40.85 -22.95 -6.34
N TYR A 225 -41.65 -21.88 -6.29
CA TYR A 225 -41.53 -20.85 -5.27
C TYR A 225 -42.66 -21.03 -4.25
N ALA A 226 -42.33 -20.98 -2.96
CA ALA A 226 -43.32 -20.92 -1.89
C ALA A 226 -43.75 -19.46 -1.66
N GLY A 227 -45.05 -19.17 -1.79
CA GLY A 227 -45.63 -17.85 -1.55
C GLY A 227 -46.67 -17.41 -2.58
N LEU A 228 -46.98 -16.12 -2.63
CA LEU A 228 -47.99 -15.52 -3.52
C LEU A 228 -47.67 -15.64 -5.03
N ASP A 229 -46.40 -15.88 -5.36
CA ASP A 229 -45.94 -16.12 -6.74
C ASP A 229 -45.86 -17.62 -7.08
N SER A 230 -46.45 -18.51 -6.26
CA SER A 230 -46.45 -19.95 -6.51
C SER A 230 -47.30 -20.30 -7.74
N TRP A 231 -46.91 -21.38 -8.42
CA TRP A 231 -47.61 -21.88 -9.61
C TRP A 231 -49.08 -22.24 -9.30
N GLU A 232 -49.35 -22.78 -8.11
CA GLU A 232 -50.69 -23.14 -7.63
C GLU A 232 -51.55 -21.90 -7.43
N SER A 233 -50.96 -20.83 -6.89
CA SER A 233 -51.68 -19.59 -6.62
C SER A 233 -52.03 -18.84 -7.91
N GLN A 234 -51.17 -18.93 -8.95
CA GLN A 234 -51.46 -18.37 -10.28
C GLN A 234 -52.62 -19.08 -10.96
N ARG A 235 -52.65 -20.42 -10.93
CA ARG A 235 -53.78 -21.21 -11.44
C ARG A 235 -55.10 -20.90 -10.75
N TYR A 236 -55.05 -20.63 -9.44
CA TYR A 236 -56.25 -20.31 -8.66
C TYR A 236 -56.83 -18.94 -9.04
N VAL A 237 -55.98 -17.97 -9.38
CA VAL A 237 -56.40 -16.64 -9.85
C VAL A 237 -56.94 -16.69 -11.28
N GLU A 238 -56.39 -17.53 -12.15
CA GLU A 238 -56.86 -17.68 -13.55
C GLU A 238 -58.23 -18.37 -13.69
N GLN A 239 -58.70 -19.06 -12.65
CA GLN A 239 -60.02 -19.71 -12.64
C GLN A 239 -61.19 -18.75 -12.33
N PHE A 240 -60.91 -17.48 -12.00
CA PHE A 240 -61.89 -16.43 -11.73
C PHE A 240 -61.71 -15.23 -12.66
#